data_AF-A0A953D9R8-F1
#
_entry.id   AF-A0A953D9R8-F1
#
_cell.length_a   1.000
_cell.length_b   1.000
_cell.length_c   1.000
_cell.angle_alpha   90.00
_cell.angle_beta   90.00
_cell.angle_gamma   90.00
#
_symmetry.space_group_name_H-M   'P 1'
#
loop_
_entity.id
_entity.type
_entity.pdbx_description
1 polymer ?
#
loop_
_entity_poly.entity_id
_entity_poly.type
_entity_poly.pdbx_seq_one_letter_code
_entity_poly.pdbx_strand_id
1 'polypeptide(L)'
;MTEKPVIFTIMGVTGDLAQKKLFPALFDLYRKGKFSKNFHIVGFSRRELGQSGFHELVKTSIEKKGISNDKSEAFLKNISYCQGQYDDIDAYKKLSAHLDIIDEKFGSQGASSSKLFYLSVPPELYELIARQLSVSGLTKHKESSRILIEKPLGKDLQSALKLNRLLGSLFVEERSLFGERNGAKYSDVSFFEFRL
;
A
#
# COMPACT_ATOMS: atom_id res chain seq x y z
N MET A 1 11.32 21.58 6.03
CA MET A 1 11.54 20.24 5.46
C MET A 1 10.43 19.98 4.47
N THR A 2 10.74 19.88 3.19
CA THR A 2 9.77 19.57 2.13
C THR A 2 9.30 18.13 2.34
N GLU A 3 8.00 17.92 2.44
CA GLU A 3 7.42 16.59 2.63
C GLU A 3 7.75 15.71 1.41
N LYS A 4 8.32 14.54 1.64
CA LYS A 4 8.71 13.61 0.58
C LYS A 4 7.45 13.05 -0.09
N PRO A 5 7.38 12.99 -1.44
CA PRO A 5 6.24 12.40 -2.14
C PRO A 5 6.03 10.93 -1.75
N VAL A 6 4.78 10.46 -1.74
CA VAL A 6 4.45 9.08 -1.36
C VAL A 6 3.64 8.37 -2.45
N ILE A 7 4.15 7.23 -2.93
CA ILE A 7 3.38 6.30 -3.76
C ILE A 7 2.87 5.18 -2.87
N PHE A 8 1.56 5.12 -2.68
CA PHE A 8 0.89 4.14 -1.84
C PHE A 8 0.24 3.02 -2.68
N THR A 9 0.91 1.89 -2.77
CA THR A 9 0.44 0.71 -3.50
C THR A 9 -0.35 -0.20 -2.57
N ILE A 10 -1.61 -0.45 -2.89
CA ILE A 10 -2.49 -1.34 -2.13
C ILE A 10 -2.67 -2.63 -2.93
N MET A 11 -2.19 -3.74 -2.39
CA MET A 11 -2.40 -5.08 -2.95
C MET A 11 -3.73 -5.63 -2.45
N GLY A 12 -4.56 -6.15 -3.35
CA GLY A 12 -5.88 -6.69 -2.99
C GLY A 12 -6.97 -5.64 -2.85
N VAL A 13 -6.97 -4.60 -3.68
CA VAL A 13 -7.97 -3.50 -3.60
C VAL A 13 -9.43 -3.91 -3.77
N THR A 14 -9.68 -5.10 -4.33
CA THR A 14 -11.02 -5.66 -4.46
C THR A 14 -11.50 -6.36 -3.19
N GLY A 15 -10.65 -6.49 -2.17
CA GLY A 15 -11.01 -7.09 -0.89
C GLY A 15 -11.90 -6.18 -0.02
N ASP A 16 -12.56 -6.80 0.95
CA ASP A 16 -13.47 -6.13 1.88
C ASP A 16 -12.79 -5.07 2.73
N LEU A 17 -11.56 -5.32 3.19
CA LEU A 17 -10.79 -4.39 4.00
C LEU A 17 -10.50 -3.09 3.23
N ALA A 18 -10.03 -3.22 1.99
CA ALA A 18 -9.75 -2.07 1.14
C ALA A 18 -11.00 -1.20 0.92
N GLN A 19 -12.13 -1.83 0.57
CA GLN A 19 -13.38 -1.13 0.25
C GLN A 19 -14.10 -0.57 1.48
N LYS A 20 -14.26 -1.35 2.54
CA LYS A 20 -15.08 -0.97 3.70
C LYS A 20 -14.36 -0.03 4.66
N LYS A 21 -13.03 -0.04 4.64
CA LYS A 21 -12.18 0.61 5.65
C LYS A 21 -11.12 1.51 5.02
N LEU A 22 -10.24 0.97 4.17
CA LEU A 22 -9.05 1.71 3.71
C LEU A 22 -9.39 2.92 2.82
N PHE A 23 -10.13 2.74 1.71
CA PHE A 23 -10.47 3.86 0.83
C PHE A 23 -11.28 4.96 1.52
N PRO A 24 -12.30 4.65 2.34
CA PRO A 24 -12.97 5.67 3.15
C PRO A 24 -12.03 6.45 4.06
N ALA A 25 -11.10 5.76 4.73
CA ALA A 25 -10.13 6.40 5.62
C ALA A 25 -9.15 7.30 4.88
N LEU A 26 -8.63 6.83 3.74
CA LEU A 26 -7.71 7.62 2.90
C LEU A 26 -8.40 8.87 2.35
N PHE A 27 -9.65 8.74 1.92
CA PHE A 27 -10.42 9.89 1.45
C PHE A 27 -10.73 10.89 2.58
N ASP A 28 -11.06 10.41 3.78
CA ASP A 28 -11.27 11.27 4.94
C ASP A 28 -9.99 12.04 5.33
N LEU A 29 -8.82 11.38 5.31
CA LEU A 29 -7.52 12.02 5.51
C LEU A 29 -7.22 13.07 4.43
N TYR A 30 -7.48 12.75 3.16
CA TYR A 30 -7.33 13.68 2.04
C TYR A 30 -8.22 14.92 2.21
N ARG A 31 -9.50 14.73 2.50
CA ARG A 31 -10.45 15.84 2.68
C ARG A 31 -10.05 16.78 3.83
N LYS A 32 -9.50 16.20 4.90
CA LYS A 32 -8.99 16.91 6.09
C LYS A 32 -7.62 17.58 5.86
N GLY A 33 -7.01 17.44 4.68
CA GLY A 33 -5.68 17.98 4.39
C GLY A 33 -4.56 17.34 5.22
N LYS A 34 -4.77 16.11 5.70
CA LYS A 34 -3.80 15.33 6.49
C LYS A 34 -3.02 14.31 5.67
N PHE A 35 -3.21 14.34 4.36
CA PHE A 35 -2.43 13.54 3.42
C PHE A 35 -1.24 14.35 2.94
N SER A 36 -0.15 13.67 2.57
CA SER A 36 0.99 14.35 1.91
C SER A 36 0.49 15.13 0.70
N LYS A 37 1.03 16.34 0.49
CA LYS A 37 0.62 17.15 -0.67
C LYS A 37 0.91 16.46 -2.00
N ASN A 38 1.96 15.65 -2.03
CA ASN A 38 2.41 14.93 -3.21
C ASN A 38 2.25 13.43 -2.96
N PHE A 39 1.13 12.87 -3.43
CA PHE A 39 0.87 11.45 -3.28
C PHE A 39 0.20 10.83 -4.50
N HIS A 40 0.35 9.52 -4.63
CA HIS A 40 -0.41 8.72 -5.58
C HIS A 40 -0.79 7.40 -4.95
N ILE A 41 -2.02 6.93 -5.17
CA ILE A 41 -2.47 5.61 -4.76
C ILE A 41 -2.51 4.69 -5.98
N VAL A 42 -1.93 3.50 -5.85
CA VAL A 42 -1.95 2.47 -6.89
C VAL A 42 -2.69 1.25 -6.36
N GLY A 43 -3.82 0.91 -6.96
CA GLY A 43 -4.51 -0.33 -6.66
C GLY A 43 -3.94 -1.47 -7.49
N PHE A 44 -3.64 -2.60 -6.85
CA PHE A 44 -3.23 -3.82 -7.52
C PHE A 44 -4.17 -4.98 -7.17
N SER A 45 -4.72 -5.67 -8.18
CA SER A 45 -5.47 -6.91 -7.94
C SER A 45 -5.55 -7.80 -9.18
N ARG A 46 -5.97 -9.05 -8.96
CA ARG A 46 -6.20 -10.05 -10.02
C ARG A 46 -7.37 -9.70 -10.94
N ARG A 47 -8.39 -9.02 -10.40
CA ARG A 47 -9.65 -8.75 -11.10
C ARG A 47 -9.42 -7.75 -12.23
N GLU A 48 -10.00 -8.01 -13.39
CA GLU A 48 -10.02 -7.03 -14.47
C GLU A 48 -11.07 -5.96 -14.18
N LEU A 49 -10.60 -4.75 -13.85
CA LEU A 49 -11.45 -3.57 -13.60
C LEU A 49 -11.18 -2.44 -14.59
N GLY A 50 -9.95 -2.34 -15.08
CA GLY A 50 -9.45 -1.14 -15.73
C GLY A 50 -9.45 0.08 -14.79
N GLN A 51 -9.04 1.22 -15.33
CA GLN A 51 -8.98 2.48 -14.56
C GLN A 51 -10.37 2.96 -14.14
N SER A 52 -11.33 2.98 -15.07
CA SER A 52 -12.69 3.47 -14.80
C SER A 52 -13.42 2.61 -13.78
N GLY A 53 -13.38 1.28 -13.92
CA GLY A 53 -14.00 0.38 -12.95
C GLY A 53 -13.36 0.45 -11.57
N PHE A 54 -12.05 0.73 -11.49
CA PHE A 54 -11.40 0.98 -10.20
C PHE A 54 -11.84 2.30 -9.57
N HIS A 55 -11.98 3.37 -10.35
CA HIS A 55 -12.52 4.65 -9.87
C HIS A 55 -13.95 4.50 -9.33
N GLU A 56 -14.82 3.77 -10.02
CA GLU A 56 -16.18 3.47 -9.55
C GLU A 56 -16.17 2.68 -8.24
N LEU A 57 -15.28 1.70 -8.10
CA LEU A 57 -15.12 0.92 -6.87
C LEU A 57 -14.71 1.80 -5.69
N VAL A 58 -13.75 2.71 -5.89
CA VAL A 58 -13.31 3.65 -4.85
C VAL A 58 -14.42 4.63 -4.49
N LYS A 59 -15.11 5.20 -5.49
CA LYS A 59 -16.25 6.11 -5.29
C LYS A 59 -17.37 5.45 -4.49
N THR A 60 -17.78 4.25 -4.90
CA THR A 60 -18.80 3.46 -4.19
C THR A 60 -18.37 3.16 -2.74
N SER A 61 -17.09 2.86 -2.52
CA SER A 61 -16.55 2.60 -1.18
C SER A 61 -16.68 3.81 -0.26
N ILE A 62 -16.37 5.01 -0.77
CA ILE A 62 -16.49 6.29 -0.07
C ILE A 62 -17.96 6.63 0.22
N GLU A 63 -18.83 6.49 -0.77
CA GLU A 63 -20.26 6.81 -0.67
C GLU A 63 -20.97 5.93 0.37
N LYS A 64 -20.64 4.63 0.44
CA LYS A 64 -21.18 3.70 1.46
C LYS A 64 -20.88 4.12 2.90
N LYS A 65 -19.87 4.95 3.14
CA LYS A 65 -19.53 5.51 4.46
C LYS A 65 -20.14 6.88 4.72
N GLY A 66 -20.97 7.39 3.80
CA GLY A 66 -21.67 8.67 3.94
C GLY A 66 -20.72 9.88 3.90
N ILE A 67 -19.55 9.75 3.29
CA ILE A 67 -18.57 10.82 3.22
C ILE A 67 -18.90 11.73 2.03
N SER A 68 -19.09 13.03 2.29
CA SER A 68 -19.40 14.07 1.26
C SER A 68 -18.50 13.96 0.02
N ASN A 69 -19.11 14.07 -1.15
CA ASN A 69 -18.53 13.77 -2.46
C ASN A 69 -17.80 14.96 -3.12
N ASP A 70 -17.71 16.12 -2.46
CA ASP A 70 -17.23 17.37 -3.05
C ASP A 70 -15.77 17.33 -3.52
N LYS A 71 -14.96 16.44 -2.93
CA LYS A 71 -13.53 16.28 -3.28
C LYS A 71 -13.19 14.93 -3.91
N SER A 72 -14.16 14.04 -4.15
CA SER A 72 -13.88 12.69 -4.63
C SER A 72 -13.24 12.67 -6.02
N GLU A 73 -13.73 13.49 -6.95
CA GLU A 73 -13.18 13.57 -8.30
C GLU A 73 -11.73 14.06 -8.30
N ALA A 74 -11.38 15.01 -7.41
CA ALA A 74 -10.01 15.45 -7.21
C ALA A 74 -9.12 14.38 -6.56
N PHE A 75 -9.68 13.60 -5.63
CA PHE A 75 -8.99 12.46 -5.02
C PHE A 75 -8.69 11.37 -6.06
N LEU A 76 -9.67 11.00 -6.89
CA LEU A 76 -9.55 9.95 -7.92
C LEU A 76 -8.47 10.25 -8.97
N LYS A 77 -8.16 11.53 -9.24
CA LYS A 77 -7.04 11.91 -10.13
C LYS A 77 -5.67 11.43 -9.64
N ASN A 78 -5.53 11.20 -8.33
CA ASN A 78 -4.31 10.67 -7.72
C ASN A 78 -4.38 9.16 -7.50
N ILE A 79 -5.27 8.47 -8.21
CA ILE A 79 -5.50 7.02 -8.07
C ILE A 79 -5.36 6.34 -9.42
N SER A 80 -4.59 5.26 -9.46
CA SER A 80 -4.42 4.43 -10.66
C SER A 80 -4.54 2.94 -10.36
N TYR A 81 -4.79 2.13 -11.39
CA TYR A 81 -4.97 0.69 -11.26
C TYR A 81 -3.95 -0.10 -12.08
N CYS A 82 -3.39 -1.16 -11.48
CA CYS A 82 -2.61 -2.18 -12.16
C CYS A 82 -3.28 -3.55 -11.94
N GLN A 83 -3.62 -4.22 -13.04
CA GLN A 83 -4.12 -5.60 -12.99
C GLN A 83 -2.93 -6.57 -13.03
N GLY A 84 -3.01 -7.66 -12.25
CA GLY A 84 -1.96 -8.68 -12.24
C GLY A 84 -2.21 -9.84 -11.28
N GLN A 85 -1.63 -10.99 -11.60
CA GLN A 85 -1.60 -12.14 -10.68
C GLN A 85 -0.49 -11.95 -9.63
N TYR A 86 -0.68 -12.50 -8.43
CA TYR A 86 0.29 -12.32 -7.34
C TYR A 86 1.56 -13.14 -7.52
N ASP A 87 1.50 -14.20 -8.32
CA ASP A 87 2.59 -15.12 -8.68
C ASP A 87 3.22 -14.82 -10.05
N ASP A 88 2.72 -13.83 -10.78
CA ASP A 88 3.22 -13.45 -12.10
C ASP A 88 4.26 -12.33 -12.00
N ILE A 89 5.53 -12.63 -12.26
CA ILE A 89 6.62 -11.64 -12.20
C ILE A 89 6.46 -10.50 -13.22
N ASP A 90 5.87 -10.76 -14.38
CA ASP A 90 5.73 -9.73 -15.42
C ASP A 90 4.67 -8.69 -15.02
N ALA A 91 3.66 -9.09 -14.23
CA ALA A 91 2.75 -8.14 -13.60
C ALA A 91 3.48 -7.18 -12.65
N TYR A 92 4.46 -7.64 -11.88
CA TYR A 92 5.25 -6.77 -11.00
C TYR A 92 6.23 -5.89 -11.75
N LYS A 93 6.78 -6.35 -12.89
CA LYS A 93 7.58 -5.48 -13.78
C LYS A 93 6.73 -4.35 -14.35
N LYS A 94 5.50 -4.65 -14.79
CA LYS A 94 4.53 -3.63 -15.23
C LYS A 94 4.19 -2.64 -14.11
N LEU A 95 3.96 -3.14 -12.89
CA LEU A 95 3.77 -2.31 -11.71
C LEU A 95 4.99 -1.40 -11.46
N SER A 96 6.22 -1.93 -11.53
CA SER A 96 7.45 -1.14 -11.38
C SER A 96 7.53 -0.01 -12.39
N ALA A 97 7.36 -0.31 -13.68
CA ALA A 97 7.37 0.71 -14.72
C ALA A 97 6.30 1.78 -14.50
N HIS A 98 5.11 1.38 -14.03
CA HIS A 98 4.04 2.32 -13.68
C HIS A 98 4.41 3.22 -12.48
N LEU A 99 5.03 2.65 -11.44
CA LEU A 99 5.51 3.44 -10.30
C LEU A 99 6.62 4.41 -10.71
N ASP A 100 7.50 4.03 -11.64
CA ASP A 100 8.58 4.89 -12.10
C ASP A 100 8.03 6.09 -12.89
N ILE A 101 6.98 5.91 -13.72
CA ILE A 101 6.27 7.02 -14.39
C ILE A 101 5.67 8.00 -13.36
N ILE A 102 5.13 7.49 -12.26
CA ILE A 102 4.58 8.33 -11.18
C ILE A 102 5.72 9.04 -10.44
N ASP A 103 6.81 8.33 -10.16
CA ASP A 103 7.98 8.87 -9.47
C ASP A 103 8.63 9.99 -10.28
N GLU A 104 8.75 9.85 -11.60
CA GLU A 104 9.26 10.92 -12.50
C GLU A 104 8.40 12.19 -12.45
N LYS A 105 7.07 12.04 -12.38
CA LYS A 105 6.16 13.18 -12.22
C LYS A 105 6.43 13.92 -10.91
N PHE A 106 6.74 13.20 -9.83
CA PHE A 106 7.15 13.80 -8.56
C PHE A 106 8.59 14.33 -8.60
N GLY A 107 9.50 13.62 -9.28
CA GLY A 107 10.93 13.93 -9.39
C GLY A 107 11.21 15.20 -10.19
N SER A 108 10.32 15.58 -11.12
CA SER A 108 10.32 16.92 -11.74
C SER A 108 10.18 18.06 -10.70
N GLN A 109 9.82 17.73 -9.46
CA GLN A 109 9.74 18.64 -8.31
C GLN A 109 10.91 18.46 -7.31
N GLY A 110 11.96 17.70 -7.65
CA GLY A 110 13.24 17.65 -6.94
C GLY A 110 13.40 16.60 -5.84
N ALA A 111 12.54 15.57 -5.76
CA ALA A 111 12.64 14.50 -4.75
C ALA A 111 12.17 13.13 -5.28
N SER A 112 12.92 12.05 -4.98
CA SER A 112 12.42 10.66 -5.14
C SER A 112 11.30 10.38 -4.15
N SER A 113 10.27 9.65 -4.56
CA SER A 113 9.16 9.26 -3.69
C SER A 113 9.53 8.14 -2.72
N SER A 114 8.79 8.07 -1.62
CA SER A 114 8.71 6.88 -0.77
C SER A 114 7.64 5.94 -1.33
N LYS A 115 7.96 4.65 -1.45
CA LYS A 115 7.08 3.60 -1.95
C LYS A 115 6.54 2.80 -0.77
N LEU A 116 5.24 2.88 -0.49
CA LEU A 116 4.57 2.14 0.57
C LEU A 116 3.70 1.03 -0.05
N PHE A 117 3.89 -0.22 0.38
CA PHE A 117 3.12 -1.37 -0.09
C PHE A 117 2.21 -1.89 1.03
N TYR A 118 0.90 -1.75 0.89
CA TYR A 118 -0.10 -2.31 1.81
C TYR A 118 -0.63 -3.64 1.31
N LEU A 119 -0.49 -4.71 2.09
CA LEU A 119 -1.01 -6.03 1.75
C LEU A 119 -2.42 -6.24 2.33
N SER A 120 -3.43 -5.75 1.61
CA SER A 120 -4.85 -6.04 1.88
C SER A 120 -5.26 -7.41 1.32
N VAL A 121 -4.48 -8.45 1.61
CA VAL A 121 -4.68 -9.82 1.11
C VAL A 121 -4.62 -10.83 2.26
N PRO A 122 -5.13 -12.06 2.04
CA PRO A 122 -4.95 -13.14 3.01
C PRO A 122 -3.47 -13.40 3.37
N PRO A 123 -3.16 -13.74 4.64
CA PRO A 123 -1.78 -13.92 5.12
C PRO A 123 -0.96 -14.95 4.34
N GLU A 124 -1.60 -15.95 3.73
CA GLU A 124 -0.89 -16.98 2.96
C GLU A 124 -0.17 -16.40 1.72
N LEU A 125 -0.57 -15.20 1.29
CA LEU A 125 0.01 -14.52 0.13
C LEU A 125 1.16 -13.56 0.50
N TYR A 126 1.41 -13.29 1.78
CA TYR A 126 2.42 -12.30 2.19
C TYR A 126 3.83 -12.66 1.73
N GLU A 127 4.26 -13.91 1.95
CA GLU A 127 5.58 -14.37 1.52
C GLU A 127 5.73 -14.30 -0.01
N LEU A 128 4.71 -14.75 -0.75
CA LEU A 128 4.70 -14.70 -2.21
C LEU A 128 4.86 -13.27 -2.72
N ILE A 129 4.01 -12.36 -2.26
CA ILE A 129 4.02 -10.96 -2.72
C ILE A 129 5.33 -10.28 -2.33
N ALA A 130 5.82 -10.47 -1.10
CA ALA A 130 7.08 -9.88 -0.66
C ALA A 130 8.25 -10.31 -1.55
N ARG A 131 8.32 -11.59 -1.94
CA ARG A 131 9.34 -12.09 -2.88
C ARG A 131 9.21 -11.44 -4.24
N GLN A 132 8.00 -11.33 -4.78
CA GLN A 132 7.76 -10.74 -6.09
C GLN A 132 8.09 -9.24 -6.14
N LEU A 133 7.79 -8.49 -5.08
CA LEU A 133 8.23 -7.11 -4.90
C LEU A 133 9.77 -7.02 -4.92
N SER A 134 10.46 -7.96 -4.28
CA SER A 134 11.92 -8.00 -4.29
C SER A 134 12.49 -8.30 -5.67
N VAL A 135 12.07 -9.38 -6.33
CA VAL A 135 12.67 -9.84 -7.58
C VAL A 135 12.34 -8.93 -8.77
N SER A 136 11.23 -8.20 -8.71
CA SER A 136 10.89 -7.16 -9.69
C SER A 136 11.68 -5.86 -9.51
N GLY A 137 12.37 -5.71 -8.38
CA GLY A 137 13.16 -4.53 -8.07
C GLY A 137 12.38 -3.38 -7.42
N LEU A 138 11.11 -3.58 -7.09
CA LEU A 138 10.27 -2.60 -6.37
C LEU A 138 10.81 -2.27 -4.96
N THR A 139 11.71 -3.09 -4.44
CA THR A 139 12.38 -2.89 -3.14
C THR A 139 13.90 -2.67 -3.26
N LYS A 140 14.41 -2.31 -4.45
CA LYS A 140 15.86 -2.05 -4.68
C LYS A 140 16.41 -1.00 -3.71
N HIS A 141 15.66 0.07 -3.46
CA HIS A 141 16.01 1.13 -2.53
C HIS A 141 15.31 0.89 -1.19
N LYS A 142 15.85 0.00 -0.37
CA LYS A 142 15.20 -0.41 0.89
C LYS A 142 14.88 0.75 1.83
N GLU A 143 15.66 1.83 1.80
CA GLU A 143 15.45 3.03 2.61
C GLU A 143 14.23 3.87 2.18
N SER A 144 13.79 3.77 0.93
CA SER A 144 12.61 4.45 0.41
C SER A 144 11.40 3.56 0.22
N SER A 145 11.55 2.23 0.38
CA SER A 145 10.44 1.28 0.31
C SER A 145 10.00 0.83 1.71
N ARG A 146 8.68 0.75 1.92
CA ARG A 146 8.05 0.28 3.16
C ARG A 146 6.97 -0.74 2.83
N ILE A 147 6.76 -1.71 3.71
CA ILE A 147 5.68 -2.67 3.60
C ILE A 147 4.80 -2.63 4.84
N LEU A 148 3.51 -2.72 4.62
CA LEU A 148 2.49 -2.75 5.66
C LEU A 148 1.63 -4.00 5.45
N ILE A 149 1.55 -4.83 6.48
CA ILE A 149 0.76 -6.07 6.52
C ILE A 149 -0.14 -6.09 7.75
N GLU A 150 -1.28 -6.75 7.63
CA GLU A 150 -2.23 -6.92 8.73
C GLU A 150 -1.94 -8.22 9.50
N LYS A 151 -2.45 -8.31 10.73
CA LYS A 151 -2.41 -9.56 11.49
C LYS A 151 -3.48 -10.54 10.95
N PRO A 152 -3.25 -11.86 11.04
CA PRO A 152 -2.10 -12.53 11.66
C PRO A 152 -0.87 -12.66 10.73
N LEU A 153 0.32 -12.74 11.33
CA LEU A 153 1.62 -12.82 10.63
C LEU A 153 2.05 -14.25 10.29
N GLY A 154 1.19 -15.20 10.56
CA GLY A 154 1.48 -16.63 10.55
C GLY A 154 0.46 -17.36 11.38
N LYS A 155 0.37 -18.66 11.18
CA LYS A 155 -0.53 -19.55 11.94
C LYS A 155 0.08 -20.03 13.25
N ASP A 156 1.40 -19.87 13.39
CA ASP A 156 2.20 -20.30 14.54
C ASP A 156 3.46 -19.42 14.66
N LEU A 157 4.21 -19.59 15.77
CA LEU A 157 5.43 -18.82 16.03
C LEU A 157 6.48 -19.00 14.92
N GLN A 158 6.63 -20.22 14.39
CA GLN A 158 7.66 -20.51 13.39
C GLN A 158 7.38 -19.79 12.06
N SER A 159 6.12 -19.83 11.59
CA SER A 159 5.68 -19.12 10.39
C SER A 159 5.78 -17.60 10.55
N ALA A 160 5.43 -17.06 11.71
CA ALA A 160 5.59 -15.64 12.00
C ALA A 160 7.07 -15.20 11.98
N LEU A 161 7.96 -15.96 12.62
CA LEU A 161 9.40 -15.68 12.59
C LEU A 161 10.00 -15.79 11.19
N LYS A 162 9.54 -16.76 10.39
CA LYS A 162 9.96 -16.91 8.99
C LYS A 162 9.56 -15.70 8.15
N LEU A 163 8.31 -15.25 8.26
CA LEU A 163 7.83 -14.07 7.57
C LEU A 163 8.59 -12.82 8.01
N ASN A 164 8.79 -12.62 9.32
CA ASN A 164 9.51 -11.47 9.84
C ASN A 164 10.95 -11.39 9.31
N ARG A 165 11.69 -12.51 9.32
CA ARG A 165 13.05 -12.58 8.75
C ARG A 165 13.07 -12.24 7.26
N LEU A 166 12.10 -12.73 6.50
CA LEU A 166 11.98 -12.40 5.09
C LEU A 166 11.78 -10.89 4.91
N LEU A 167 10.82 -10.29 5.63
CA LEU A 167 10.49 -8.88 5.49
C LEU A 167 11.66 -7.97 5.92
N GLY A 168 12.33 -8.28 7.03
CA GLY A 168 13.54 -7.56 7.46
C GLY A 168 14.71 -7.69 6.47
N SER A 169 14.76 -8.75 5.66
CA SER A 169 15.75 -8.84 4.59
C SER A 169 15.45 -7.94 3.39
N LEU A 170 14.19 -7.51 3.21
CA LEU A 170 13.71 -6.82 2.02
C LEU A 170 13.43 -5.32 2.22
N PHE A 171 13.10 -4.90 3.43
CA PHE A 171 12.72 -3.52 3.76
C PHE A 171 13.57 -2.99 4.93
N VAL A 172 13.86 -1.68 4.95
CA VAL A 172 14.48 -1.05 6.12
C VAL A 172 13.43 -0.89 7.20
N GLU A 173 13.77 -1.28 8.43
CA GLU A 173 12.94 -1.14 9.63
C GLU A 173 12.60 0.34 9.85
N GLU A 174 11.31 0.65 9.98
CA GLU A 174 10.86 1.97 10.44
C GLU A 174 10.11 1.82 11.76
N ARG A 175 10.65 2.50 12.77
CA ARG A 175 10.12 2.55 14.13
C ARG A 175 8.75 3.25 14.09
N SER A 176 7.67 2.50 14.31
CA SER A 176 6.30 3.04 14.29
C SER A 176 6.14 4.24 15.25
N LEU A 177 5.68 5.38 14.73
CA LEU A 177 5.39 6.61 15.49
C LEU A 177 4.03 6.61 16.21
N PHE A 178 3.29 5.50 16.21
CA PHE A 178 1.98 5.44 16.86
C PHE A 178 1.82 4.19 17.75
N GLY A 179 2.05 4.40 19.06
CA GLY A 179 1.31 3.78 20.16
C GLY A 179 1.38 2.27 20.33
N GLU A 180 2.51 1.76 20.80
CA GLU A 180 2.55 0.47 21.48
C GLU A 180 1.75 0.52 22.79
N ARG A 181 0.77 -0.37 22.94
CA ARG A 181 0.40 -0.92 24.25
C ARG A 181 0.10 -2.40 24.07
N ASN A 182 1.14 -3.22 24.21
CA ASN A 182 1.15 -4.49 24.96
C ASN A 182 2.44 -5.28 24.69
N GLY A 183 3.46 -5.02 25.51
CA GLY A 183 4.19 -6.01 26.30
C GLY A 183 4.76 -7.31 25.69
N ALA A 184 4.80 -7.50 24.38
CA ALA A 184 5.45 -8.66 23.77
C ALA A 184 6.48 -8.20 22.72
N LYS A 185 7.76 -8.33 23.06
CA LYS A 185 8.88 -8.10 22.14
C LYS A 185 8.85 -9.16 21.03
N TYR A 186 8.12 -8.88 19.96
CA TYR A 186 8.28 -9.55 18.68
C TYR A 186 8.71 -8.49 17.68
N SER A 187 9.97 -8.55 17.28
CA SER A 187 10.54 -7.69 16.25
C SER A 187 9.89 -7.95 14.89
N ASP A 188 9.91 -7.08 13.89
CA ASP A 188 9.95 -5.60 13.79
C ASP A 188 9.74 -5.29 12.30
N VAL A 189 8.49 -5.45 11.84
CA VAL A 189 7.94 -4.86 10.60
C VAL A 189 6.90 -3.88 11.09
N SER A 190 6.71 -2.72 10.46
CA SER A 190 5.67 -1.79 10.88
C SER A 190 4.29 -2.45 10.71
N PHE A 191 3.79 -3.05 11.80
CA PHE A 191 2.47 -3.65 11.88
C PHE A 191 1.50 -2.52 12.20
N PHE A 192 0.62 -2.18 11.26
CA PHE A 192 -0.52 -1.34 11.61
C PHE A 192 -1.66 -2.29 11.89
N GLU A 193 -2.23 -2.17 13.08
CA GLU A 193 -3.58 -2.59 13.32
C GLU A 193 -4.44 -1.38 12.99
N PHE A 194 -5.04 -1.34 11.80
CA PHE A 194 -6.03 -0.31 11.51
C PHE A 194 -7.25 -0.52 12.42
N ARG A 195 -7.26 0.15 13.57
CA ARG A 195 -8.51 0.51 14.26
C ARG A 195 -9.21 1.60 13.44
N LEU A 196 -9.80 1.18 12.32
CA LEU A 196 -10.85 1.91 11.58
C LEU A 196 -12.22 1.51 12.10
#